data_AF-A0AAW4CM06-F1
#
_entry.id   AF-A0AAW4CM06-F1
#
_cell.length_a   1.000
_cell.length_b   1.000
_cell.length_c   1.000
_cell.angle_alpha   90.00
_cell.angle_beta   90.00
_cell.angle_gamma   90.00
#
_symmetry.space_group_name_H-M   'P 1'
#
loop_
_entity.id
_entity.type
_entity.pdbx_description
1 polymer ?
#
loop_
_entity_poly.entity_id
_entity_poly.type
_entity_poly.pdbx_seq_one_letter_code
_entity_poly.pdbx_strand_id
1 'polypeptide(L)'
;IVDHETGTRDIRRLGGLAAIMPLTATLGVLAAAAMAGLPPLGGVISKEMMLEKATHTLLGGQALLVPVLATIAALLSAAYSIRYAVALHFGARRTGDVVAPHDPGTLLLGPPALLGLLALALGLLPMTLAGPLVAAVAAAVTGGTTPELHLALWHGINPALLMSLGAVAVAVVLLSRYRSVAALVTRLPSPDAKRLFDATMAQTVAALRRLLGVIHVASLQR
;
A
#
# COMPACT_ATOMS: atom_id res chain seq x y z
N ILE A 1 -0.90 -9.07 -15.76
CA ILE A 1 -2.24 -9.41 -16.29
C ILE A 1 -2.86 -8.18 -16.95
N VAL A 2 -3.46 -7.23 -16.21
CA VAL A 2 -4.22 -6.12 -16.82
C VAL A 2 -3.43 -5.37 -17.89
N ASP A 3 -2.18 -4.96 -17.62
CA ASP A 3 -1.32 -4.28 -18.60
C ASP A 3 -1.08 -5.08 -19.88
N HIS A 4 -0.86 -6.40 -19.73
CA HIS A 4 -0.65 -7.32 -20.86
C HIS A 4 -1.90 -7.47 -21.72
N GLU A 5 -3.07 -7.64 -21.07
CA GLU A 5 -4.35 -7.87 -21.77
C GLU A 5 -4.96 -6.58 -22.35
N THR A 6 -4.62 -5.42 -21.79
CA THR A 6 -5.20 -4.13 -22.18
C THR A 6 -4.23 -3.22 -22.93
N GLY A 7 -2.92 -3.47 -22.85
CA GLY A 7 -1.89 -2.60 -23.43
C GLY A 7 -1.76 -1.24 -22.74
N THR A 8 -2.41 -1.03 -21.59
CA THR A 8 -2.28 0.20 -20.81
C THR A 8 -2.42 -0.06 -19.31
N ARG A 9 -1.81 0.83 -18.52
CA ARG A 9 -1.92 0.85 -17.05
C ARG A 9 -2.71 2.06 -16.54
N ASP A 10 -3.20 2.90 -17.44
CA ASP A 10 -3.85 4.15 -17.06
C ASP A 10 -5.27 3.87 -16.56
N ILE A 11 -5.45 3.92 -15.24
CA ILE A 11 -6.74 3.72 -14.57
C ILE A 11 -7.82 4.73 -15.01
N ARG A 12 -7.46 5.85 -15.65
CA ARG A 12 -8.42 6.79 -16.23
C ARG A 12 -9.03 6.27 -17.53
N ARG A 13 -8.31 5.40 -18.22
CA ARG A 13 -8.70 4.78 -19.49
C ARG A 13 -9.27 3.38 -19.32
N LEU A 14 -9.14 2.80 -18.12
CA LEU A 14 -9.64 1.47 -17.76
C LEU A 14 -10.87 1.58 -16.84
N GLY A 15 -11.79 0.62 -16.93
CA GLY A 15 -12.96 0.54 -16.05
C GLY A 15 -13.93 -0.56 -16.47
N GLY A 16 -14.68 -1.09 -15.51
CA GLY A 16 -15.68 -2.15 -15.75
C GLY A 16 -15.08 -3.51 -16.16
N LEU A 17 -13.82 -3.80 -15.80
CA LEU A 17 -13.15 -5.03 -16.21
C LEU A 17 -13.76 -6.31 -15.60
N ALA A 18 -14.53 -6.23 -14.51
CA ALA A 18 -15.15 -7.40 -13.88
C ALA A 18 -16.12 -8.16 -14.80
N ALA A 19 -16.74 -7.48 -15.77
CA ALA A 19 -17.64 -8.11 -16.73
C ALA A 19 -16.89 -8.89 -17.84
N ILE A 20 -15.59 -8.63 -18.02
CA ILE A 20 -14.80 -9.16 -19.15
C ILE A 20 -13.74 -10.15 -18.63
N MET A 21 -13.13 -9.83 -17.49
CA MET A 21 -12.06 -10.60 -16.84
C MET A 21 -12.46 -10.92 -15.39
N PRO A 22 -13.54 -11.66 -15.15
CA PRO A 22 -14.06 -11.91 -13.81
C PRO A 22 -13.06 -12.59 -12.86
N LEU A 23 -12.20 -13.48 -13.35
CA LEU A 23 -11.20 -14.15 -12.51
C LEU A 23 -10.12 -13.16 -12.06
N THR A 24 -9.58 -12.40 -13.01
CA THR A 24 -8.61 -11.34 -12.72
C THR A 24 -9.20 -10.30 -11.77
N ALA A 25 -10.45 -9.89 -11.99
CA ALA A 25 -11.13 -8.94 -11.13
C ALA A 25 -11.33 -9.47 -9.71
N THR A 26 -11.70 -10.75 -9.56
CA THR A 26 -11.84 -11.39 -8.25
C THR A 26 -10.52 -11.37 -7.48
N LEU A 27 -9.42 -11.76 -8.13
CA LEU A 27 -8.09 -11.74 -7.52
C LEU A 27 -7.63 -10.32 -7.18
N GLY A 28 -7.86 -9.36 -8.08
CA GLY A 28 -7.53 -7.95 -7.87
C GLY A 28 -8.31 -7.34 -6.71
N VAL A 29 -9.60 -7.64 -6.60
CA VAL A 29 -10.45 -7.19 -5.49
C VAL A 29 -10.04 -7.86 -4.17
N LEU A 30 -9.74 -9.16 -4.20
CA LEU A 30 -9.26 -9.89 -3.02
C LEU A 30 -7.94 -9.28 -2.50
N ALA A 31 -6.99 -9.02 -3.39
CA ALA A 31 -5.73 -8.36 -3.06
C ALA A 31 -5.95 -6.94 -2.49
N ALA A 32 -6.84 -6.17 -3.12
CA ALA A 32 -7.19 -4.83 -2.65
C ALA A 32 -7.87 -4.84 -1.28
N ALA A 33 -8.75 -5.80 -1.02
CA ALA A 33 -9.41 -5.98 0.27
C ALA A 33 -8.40 -6.38 1.36
N ALA A 34 -7.41 -7.22 1.03
CA ALA A 34 -6.33 -7.58 1.94
C ALA A 34 -5.49 -6.33 2.28
N MET A 35 -5.11 -5.52 1.28
CA MET A 35 -4.37 -4.27 1.49
C MET A 35 -5.15 -3.20 2.26
N ALA A 36 -6.48 -3.13 2.08
CA ALA A 36 -7.34 -2.23 2.86
C ALA A 36 -7.52 -2.71 4.32
N GLY A 37 -7.17 -3.96 4.61
CA GLY A 37 -7.37 -4.61 5.89
C GLY A 37 -8.85 -4.85 6.16
N LEU A 38 -9.53 -5.57 5.26
CA LEU A 38 -10.92 -5.98 5.41
C LEU A 38 -11.05 -7.46 5.81
N PRO A 39 -11.93 -7.81 6.78
CA PRO A 39 -12.17 -9.21 7.13
C PRO A 39 -12.74 -10.00 5.94
N PRO A 40 -12.41 -11.31 5.79
CA PRO A 40 -11.63 -12.17 6.69
C PRO A 40 -10.14 -12.29 6.32
N LEU A 41 -9.54 -11.29 5.66
CA LEU A 41 -8.17 -11.41 5.10
C LEU A 41 -7.09 -11.09 6.14
N GLY A 42 -5.91 -11.72 6.00
CA GLY A 42 -4.79 -11.55 6.93
C GLY A 42 -4.29 -10.10 7.08
N GLY A 43 -4.60 -9.22 6.13
CA GLY A 43 -4.26 -7.80 6.20
C GLY A 43 -4.94 -7.04 7.36
N VAL A 44 -6.10 -7.51 7.83
CA VAL A 44 -6.76 -6.96 9.04
C VAL A 44 -5.85 -7.13 10.24
N ILE A 45 -5.35 -8.35 10.44
CA ILE A 45 -4.54 -8.74 11.60
C ILE A 45 -3.27 -7.89 11.65
N SER A 46 -2.58 -7.77 10.50
CA SER A 46 -1.35 -6.96 10.41
C SER A 46 -1.60 -5.48 10.72
N LYS A 47 -2.68 -4.90 10.18
CA LYS A 47 -3.04 -3.50 10.39
C LYS A 47 -3.49 -3.23 11.83
N GLU A 48 -4.33 -4.07 12.40
CA GLU A 48 -4.81 -3.91 13.77
C GLU A 48 -3.68 -4.05 14.80
N MET A 49 -2.79 -5.03 14.64
CA MET A 49 -1.60 -5.14 15.48
C MET A 49 -0.69 -3.91 15.39
N MET A 50 -0.49 -3.37 14.18
CA MET A 50 0.28 -2.14 13.98
C MET A 50 -0.37 -0.95 14.68
N LEU A 51 -1.69 -0.76 14.53
CA LEU A 51 -2.42 0.33 15.16
C LEU A 51 -2.45 0.20 16.69
N GLU A 52 -2.59 -1.01 17.22
CA GLU A 52 -2.49 -1.28 18.65
C GLU A 52 -1.10 -0.93 19.18
N LYS A 53 -0.01 -1.31 18.49
CA LYS A 53 1.33 -0.91 18.91
C LYS A 53 1.56 0.60 18.77
N ALA A 54 0.93 1.25 17.79
CA ALA A 54 0.99 2.70 17.66
C ALA A 54 0.40 3.39 18.89
N THR A 55 -0.70 2.91 19.48
CA THR A 55 -1.32 3.50 20.69
C THR A 55 -0.43 3.46 21.93
N HIS A 56 0.55 2.55 21.97
CA HIS A 56 1.50 2.43 23.06
C HIS A 56 2.87 3.05 22.74
N THR A 57 3.04 3.68 21.57
CA THR A 57 4.32 4.25 21.13
C THR A 57 4.39 5.75 21.39
N LEU A 58 5.38 6.16 22.19
CA LEU A 58 5.68 7.56 22.47
C LEU A 58 6.78 8.06 21.52
N LEU A 59 6.53 9.18 20.83
CA LEU A 59 7.53 9.87 20.01
C LEU A 59 7.69 11.31 20.48
N GLY A 60 8.89 11.67 20.95
CA GLY A 60 9.16 13.00 21.50
C GLY A 60 8.27 13.38 22.68
N GLY A 61 7.84 12.39 23.49
CA GLY A 61 6.92 12.58 24.61
C GLY A 61 5.44 12.74 24.23
N GLN A 62 5.09 12.69 22.93
CA GLN A 62 3.70 12.83 22.48
C GLN A 62 3.04 11.47 22.23
N ALA A 63 2.06 11.12 23.07
CA ALA A 63 1.32 9.86 22.97
C ALA A 63 0.41 9.75 21.73
N LEU A 64 -0.07 10.89 21.21
CA LEU A 64 -1.02 10.89 20.08
C LEU A 64 -0.36 10.98 18.71
N LEU A 65 0.93 11.34 18.65
CA LEU A 65 1.60 11.59 17.37
C LEU A 65 1.65 10.33 16.50
N VAL A 66 2.11 9.20 17.08
CA VAL A 66 2.24 7.94 16.35
C VAL A 66 0.88 7.35 15.97
N PRO A 67 -0.12 7.25 16.86
CA PRO A 67 -1.47 6.77 16.52
C PRO A 67 -2.15 7.56 15.42
N VAL A 68 -2.07 8.90 15.47
CA VAL A 68 -2.70 9.77 14.47
C VAL A 68 -2.05 9.56 13.11
N LEU A 69 -0.72 9.58 13.04
CA LEU A 69 0.00 9.34 11.80
C LEU A 69 -0.25 7.94 11.24
N ALA A 70 -0.28 6.91 12.10
CA ALA A 70 -0.59 5.55 11.70
C ALA A 70 -2.02 5.41 11.18
N THR A 71 -2.99 6.09 11.79
CA THR A 71 -4.39 6.11 11.32
C THR A 71 -4.53 6.81 9.97
N ILE A 72 -3.85 7.94 9.78
CA ILE A 72 -3.81 8.64 8.49
C ILE A 72 -3.18 7.76 7.42
N ALA A 73 -2.07 7.08 7.72
CA ALA A 73 -1.44 6.14 6.81
C ALA A 73 -2.37 4.97 6.45
N ALA A 74 -3.04 4.38 7.44
CA ALA A 74 -4.01 3.31 7.23
C ALA A 74 -5.22 3.76 6.39
N LEU A 75 -5.68 4.99 6.60
CA LEU A 75 -6.75 5.62 5.81
C LEU A 75 -6.33 5.82 4.36
N LEU A 76 -5.15 6.37 4.12
CA LEU A 76 -4.64 6.58 2.76
C LEU A 76 -4.45 5.22 2.07
N SER A 77 -3.99 4.21 2.83
CA SER A 77 -3.88 2.84 2.35
C SER A 77 -5.22 2.26 1.89
N ALA A 78 -6.22 2.32 2.76
CA ALA A 78 -7.58 1.89 2.41
C ALA A 78 -8.12 2.67 1.21
N ALA A 79 -7.91 3.99 1.15
CA ALA A 79 -8.42 4.83 0.07
C ALA A 79 -7.82 4.46 -1.29
N TYR A 80 -6.51 4.26 -1.42
CA TYR A 80 -5.96 3.88 -2.72
C TYR A 80 -6.31 2.43 -3.09
N SER A 81 -6.39 1.51 -2.12
CA SER A 81 -6.76 0.12 -2.38
C SER A 81 -8.21 -0.01 -2.85
N ILE A 82 -9.15 0.66 -2.18
CA ILE A 82 -10.56 0.68 -2.58
C ILE A 82 -10.70 1.37 -3.94
N ARG A 83 -9.99 2.47 -4.18
CA ARG A 83 -10.00 3.15 -5.48
C ARG A 83 -9.50 2.22 -6.59
N TYR A 84 -8.42 1.48 -6.36
CA TYR A 84 -7.91 0.51 -7.32
C TYR A 84 -8.98 -0.55 -7.63
N ALA A 85 -9.60 -1.14 -6.61
CA ALA A 85 -10.65 -2.14 -6.81
C ALA A 85 -11.84 -1.58 -7.60
N VAL A 86 -12.40 -0.47 -7.14
CA VAL A 86 -13.64 0.12 -7.68
C VAL A 86 -13.42 0.74 -9.06
N ALA A 87 -12.40 1.58 -9.24
CA ALA A 87 -12.23 2.32 -10.49
C ALA A 87 -11.78 1.43 -11.65
N LEU A 88 -11.01 0.37 -11.36
CA LEU A 88 -10.49 -0.52 -12.38
C LEU A 88 -11.51 -1.59 -12.80
N HIS A 89 -12.17 -2.23 -11.83
CA HIS A 89 -12.98 -3.43 -12.08
C HIS A 89 -14.48 -3.15 -12.17
N PHE A 90 -14.97 -2.11 -11.51
CA PHE A 90 -16.40 -1.81 -11.42
C PHE A 90 -16.75 -0.50 -12.16
N GLY A 91 -18.05 -0.20 -12.23
CA GLY A 91 -18.60 0.99 -12.88
C GLY A 91 -18.70 0.87 -14.40
N ALA A 92 -18.87 2.01 -15.07
CA ALA A 92 -19.01 2.07 -16.51
C ALA A 92 -17.76 1.54 -17.21
N ARG A 93 -17.96 0.73 -18.24
CA ARG A 93 -16.90 0.18 -19.07
C ARG A 93 -16.15 1.32 -19.77
N ARG A 94 -14.84 1.40 -19.50
CA ARG A 94 -13.92 2.33 -20.17
C ARG A 94 -12.84 1.46 -20.80
N THR A 95 -13.11 0.97 -22.00
CA THR A 95 -12.17 0.11 -22.75
C THR A 95 -12.19 0.41 -24.25
N GLY A 96 -12.75 1.55 -24.68
CA GLY A 96 -13.03 1.82 -26.10
C GLY A 96 -11.79 1.78 -27.01
N ASP A 97 -10.62 2.15 -26.47
CA ASP A 97 -9.35 2.18 -27.22
C ASP A 97 -8.43 0.99 -26.89
N VAL A 98 -8.96 -0.04 -26.23
CA VAL A 98 -8.19 -1.10 -25.59
C VAL A 98 -8.38 -2.41 -26.35
N VAL A 99 -7.30 -3.16 -26.58
CA VAL A 99 -7.34 -4.51 -27.17
C VAL A 99 -8.33 -5.36 -26.39
N ALA A 100 -9.20 -6.12 -27.07
CA ALA A 100 -10.29 -6.90 -26.47
C ALA A 100 -9.77 -7.78 -25.32
N PRO A 101 -9.90 -7.34 -24.06
CA PRO A 101 -9.20 -8.00 -22.97
C PRO A 101 -9.95 -9.27 -22.59
N HIS A 102 -9.25 -10.29 -22.09
CA HIS A 102 -9.86 -11.51 -21.59
C HIS A 102 -9.08 -12.04 -20.40
N ASP A 103 -9.67 -12.93 -19.60
CA ASP A 103 -8.92 -13.60 -18.55
C ASP A 103 -7.78 -14.42 -19.17
N PRO A 104 -6.54 -14.26 -18.71
CA PRO A 104 -5.40 -14.93 -19.33
C PRO A 104 -5.37 -16.41 -18.94
N GLY A 105 -4.48 -17.17 -19.59
CA GLY A 105 -4.28 -18.58 -19.27
C GLY A 105 -3.89 -18.83 -17.82
N THR A 106 -4.12 -20.06 -17.35
CA THR A 106 -3.91 -20.49 -15.95
C THR A 106 -2.50 -20.23 -15.44
N LEU A 107 -1.48 -20.27 -16.30
CA LEU A 107 -0.09 -20.01 -15.90
C LEU A 107 0.15 -18.57 -15.44
N LEU A 108 -0.60 -17.60 -16.01
CA LEU A 108 -0.51 -16.20 -15.61
C LEU A 108 -1.43 -15.88 -14.41
N LEU A 109 -2.55 -16.61 -14.27
CA LEU A 109 -3.47 -16.49 -13.12
C LEU A 109 -3.00 -17.26 -11.88
N GLY A 110 -2.22 -18.33 -12.04
CA GLY A 110 -1.83 -19.23 -10.97
C GLY A 110 -1.10 -18.55 -9.81
N PRO A 111 -0.03 -17.79 -10.06
CA PRO A 111 0.70 -17.09 -8.99
C PRO A 111 -0.17 -16.11 -8.18
N PRO A 112 -0.93 -15.17 -8.77
CA PRO A 112 -1.79 -14.28 -7.99
C PRO A 112 -2.93 -15.02 -7.30
N ALA A 113 -3.46 -16.11 -7.88
CA ALA A 113 -4.46 -16.94 -7.22
C ALA A 113 -3.90 -17.62 -5.96
N LEU A 114 -2.70 -18.21 -6.06
CA LEU A 114 -2.01 -18.82 -4.93
C LEU A 114 -1.76 -17.79 -3.82
N LEU A 115 -1.28 -16.60 -4.17
CA LEU A 115 -1.02 -15.52 -3.20
C LEU A 115 -2.32 -15.01 -2.55
N GLY A 116 -3.39 -14.86 -3.32
CA GLY A 116 -4.70 -14.48 -2.81
C GLY A 116 -5.28 -15.52 -1.83
N LEU A 117 -5.16 -16.81 -2.19
CA LEU A 117 -5.56 -17.91 -1.31
C LEU A 117 -4.72 -17.94 -0.03
N LEU A 118 -3.41 -17.71 -0.13
CA LEU A 118 -2.55 -17.64 1.05
C LEU A 118 -2.92 -16.45 1.94
N ALA A 119 -3.23 -15.29 1.37
CA ALA A 119 -3.68 -14.11 2.14
C ALA A 119 -5.02 -14.37 2.87
N LEU A 120 -5.92 -15.13 2.25
CA LEU A 120 -7.16 -15.58 2.88
C LEU A 120 -6.88 -16.62 3.98
N ALA A 121 -6.05 -17.62 3.70
CA ALA A 121 -5.70 -18.66 4.67
C ALA A 121 -5.01 -18.06 5.90
N LEU A 122 -4.12 -17.08 5.72
CA LEU A 122 -3.48 -16.34 6.81
C LEU A 122 -4.47 -15.52 7.64
N GLY A 123 -5.59 -15.10 7.06
CA GLY A 123 -6.67 -14.47 7.81
C GLY A 123 -7.48 -15.49 8.60
N LEU A 124 -7.87 -16.60 8.00
CA LEU A 124 -8.72 -17.62 8.62
C LEU A 124 -8.00 -18.48 9.66
N LEU A 125 -6.72 -18.79 9.42
CA LEU A 125 -5.90 -19.71 10.20
C LEU A 125 -4.56 -19.06 10.60
N PRO A 126 -4.56 -17.88 11.25
CA PRO A 126 -3.36 -17.09 11.48
C PRO A 126 -2.39 -17.78 12.43
N MET A 127 -2.87 -18.39 13.51
CA MET A 127 -2.01 -19.05 14.50
C MET A 127 -1.32 -20.29 13.95
N THR A 128 -1.97 -21.05 13.06
CA THR A 128 -1.37 -22.27 12.51
C THR A 128 -0.37 -21.95 11.40
N LEU A 129 -0.65 -20.93 10.57
CA LEU A 129 0.18 -20.60 9.42
C LEU A 129 1.27 -19.56 9.72
N ALA A 130 0.93 -18.48 10.43
CA ALA A 130 1.85 -17.39 10.72
C ALA A 130 2.47 -17.50 12.12
N GLY A 131 1.75 -18.04 13.10
CA GLY A 131 2.15 -18.07 14.52
C GLY A 131 3.59 -18.54 14.77
N PRO A 132 3.98 -19.76 14.34
CA PRO A 132 5.33 -20.29 14.57
C PRO A 132 6.43 -19.41 13.93
N LEU A 133 6.19 -18.95 12.70
CA LEU A 133 7.14 -18.13 11.97
C LEU A 133 7.30 -16.76 12.64
N VAL A 134 6.18 -16.11 12.99
CA VAL A 134 6.18 -14.81 13.67
C VAL A 134 6.84 -14.91 15.03
N ALA A 135 6.56 -15.97 15.81
CA ALA A 135 7.19 -16.18 17.11
C ALA A 135 8.71 -16.40 17.00
N ALA A 136 9.16 -17.22 16.04
CA ALA A 136 10.58 -17.45 15.80
C ALA A 136 11.32 -16.18 15.40
N VAL A 137 10.75 -15.40 14.47
CA VAL A 137 11.33 -14.13 14.02
C VAL A 137 11.31 -13.10 15.14
N ALA A 138 10.21 -12.99 15.89
CA ALA A 138 10.12 -12.08 17.04
C ALA A 138 11.19 -12.41 18.09
N ALA A 139 11.34 -13.69 18.46
CA ALA A 139 12.36 -14.13 19.40
C ALA A 139 13.78 -13.77 18.95
N ALA A 140 14.08 -13.99 17.67
CA ALA A 140 15.38 -13.70 17.08
C ALA A 140 15.69 -12.20 17.08
N VAL A 141 14.70 -11.35 16.83
CA VAL A 141 14.85 -9.89 16.78
C VAL A 141 14.89 -9.27 18.18
N THR A 142 14.11 -9.79 19.14
CA THR A 142 14.01 -9.23 20.50
C THR A 142 14.98 -9.83 21.51
N GLY A 143 15.77 -10.83 21.13
CA GLY A 143 16.72 -11.47 22.04
C GLY A 143 16.08 -12.44 23.03
N GLY A 144 14.99 -13.13 22.64
CA GLY A 144 14.48 -14.32 23.32
C GLY A 144 13.21 -14.16 24.16
N THR A 145 12.85 -12.95 24.60
CA THR A 145 11.52 -12.73 25.21
C THR A 145 10.51 -12.50 24.09
N THR A 146 9.70 -13.52 23.83
CA THR A 146 8.55 -13.39 22.93
C THR A 146 7.36 -12.86 23.73
N PRO A 147 6.74 -11.75 23.31
CA PRO A 147 5.43 -11.38 23.82
C PRO A 147 4.43 -12.51 23.54
N GLU A 148 3.43 -12.70 24.38
CA GLU A 148 2.34 -13.64 24.08
C GLU A 148 1.71 -13.28 22.72
N LEU A 149 1.88 -14.19 21.75
CA LEU A 149 1.45 -13.97 20.38
C LEU A 149 0.01 -14.48 20.23
N HIS A 150 -0.95 -13.54 20.21
CA HIS A 150 -2.35 -13.84 19.93
C HIS A 150 -2.76 -13.24 18.59
N LEU A 151 -2.60 -14.02 17.52
CA LEU A 151 -3.09 -13.64 16.19
C LEU A 151 -4.53 -14.12 16.04
N ALA A 152 -5.48 -13.20 16.07
CA ALA A 152 -6.89 -13.48 15.84
C ALA A 152 -7.45 -12.49 14.81
N LEU A 153 -8.52 -12.87 14.11
CA LEU A 153 -9.30 -11.93 13.29
C LEU A 153 -10.12 -10.96 14.14
N TRP A 154 -10.36 -11.32 15.40
CA TRP A 154 -11.22 -10.56 16.30
C TRP A 154 -10.60 -10.54 17.69
N HIS A 155 -10.13 -9.37 18.10
CA HIS A 155 -9.57 -9.12 19.44
C HIS A 155 -10.57 -8.41 20.37
N GLY A 156 -11.84 -8.30 19.96
CA GLY A 156 -12.87 -7.51 20.66
C GLY A 156 -12.89 -6.04 20.23
N ILE A 157 -13.73 -5.24 20.88
CA ILE A 157 -13.81 -3.80 20.62
C ILE A 157 -12.64 -3.12 21.34
N ASN A 158 -11.61 -2.73 20.58
CA ASN A 158 -10.44 -2.04 21.07
C ASN A 158 -10.18 -0.74 20.27
N PRO A 159 -9.27 0.15 20.74
CA PRO A 159 -8.96 1.38 20.01
C PRO A 159 -8.45 1.14 18.59
N ALA A 160 -7.62 0.11 18.38
CA ALA A 160 -7.08 -0.25 17.08
C ALA A 160 -8.18 -0.59 16.04
N LEU A 161 -9.21 -1.32 16.46
CA LEU A 161 -10.37 -1.65 15.64
C LEU A 161 -11.17 -0.38 15.29
N LEU A 162 -11.40 0.51 16.25
CA LEU A 162 -12.09 1.78 16.00
C LEU A 162 -11.31 2.67 15.02
N MET A 163 -9.99 2.74 15.16
CA MET A 163 -9.11 3.44 14.22
C MET A 163 -9.14 2.80 12.83
N SER A 164 -9.12 1.46 12.76
CA SER A 164 -9.19 0.69 11.52
C SER A 164 -10.50 0.92 10.77
N LEU A 165 -11.64 0.84 11.48
CA LEU A 165 -12.98 1.09 10.94
C LEU A 165 -13.16 2.56 10.53
N GLY A 166 -12.71 3.50 11.37
CA GLY A 166 -12.74 4.93 11.07
C GLY A 166 -11.91 5.26 9.83
N ALA A 167 -10.71 4.69 9.69
CA ALA A 167 -9.86 4.86 8.52
C ALA A 167 -10.55 4.38 7.23
N VAL A 168 -11.20 3.22 7.25
CA VAL A 168 -11.95 2.69 6.10
C VAL A 168 -13.19 3.53 5.81
N ALA A 169 -13.94 3.93 6.83
CA ALA A 169 -15.14 4.75 6.67
C ALA A 169 -14.82 6.10 6.02
N VAL A 170 -13.81 6.80 6.54
CA VAL A 170 -13.38 8.09 5.97
C VAL A 170 -12.77 7.89 4.58
N ALA A 171 -12.04 6.81 4.32
CA ALA A 171 -11.59 6.48 2.96
C ALA A 171 -12.76 6.33 1.98
N VAL A 172 -13.83 5.63 2.35
CA VAL A 172 -15.05 5.51 1.53
C VAL A 172 -15.69 6.88 1.30
N VAL A 173 -15.81 7.71 2.34
CA VAL A 173 -16.35 9.07 2.21
C VAL A 173 -15.50 9.93 1.26
N LEU A 174 -14.17 9.90 1.40
CA LEU A 174 -13.25 10.62 0.51
C LEU A 174 -13.41 10.19 -0.94
N LEU A 175 -13.55 8.89 -1.20
CA LEU A 175 -13.74 8.36 -2.55
C LEU A 175 -15.11 8.69 -3.14
N SER A 176 -16.16 8.74 -2.32
CA SER A 176 -17.49 9.20 -2.77
C SER A 176 -17.46 10.65 -3.27
N ARG A 177 -16.52 11.46 -2.75
CA ARG A 177 -16.28 12.86 -3.15
C ARG A 177 -14.99 13.02 -3.96
N TYR A 178 -14.51 11.96 -4.61
CA TYR A 178 -13.20 11.92 -5.25
C TYR A 178 -12.96 13.08 -6.22
N ARG A 179 -13.95 13.46 -7.04
CA ARG A 179 -13.80 14.55 -8.02
C ARG A 179 -13.46 15.88 -7.34
N SER A 180 -14.14 16.21 -6.26
CA SER A 180 -13.91 17.45 -5.49
C SER A 180 -12.56 17.42 -4.77
N VAL A 181 -12.25 16.28 -4.13
CA VAL A 181 -10.96 16.09 -3.43
C VAL A 181 -9.79 16.19 -4.41
N ALA A 182 -9.88 15.54 -5.56
CA ALA A 182 -8.84 15.59 -6.60
C ALA A 182 -8.64 17.01 -7.15
N ALA A 183 -9.72 17.77 -7.34
CA ALA A 183 -9.63 19.17 -7.78
C ALA A 183 -8.95 20.07 -6.74
N LEU A 184 -9.11 19.79 -5.45
CA LEU A 184 -8.41 20.51 -4.38
C LEU A 184 -6.93 20.11 -4.32
N VAL A 185 -6.64 18.80 -4.34
CA VAL A 185 -5.27 18.27 -4.24
C VAL A 185 -4.40 18.73 -5.40
N THR A 186 -4.95 18.83 -6.61
CA THR A 186 -4.21 19.32 -7.79
C THR A 186 -3.82 20.80 -7.73
N ARG A 187 -4.43 21.59 -6.83
CA ARG A 187 -4.06 22.99 -6.58
C ARG A 187 -2.95 23.14 -5.54
N LEU A 188 -2.68 22.09 -4.76
CA LEU A 188 -1.63 22.13 -3.76
C LEU A 188 -0.26 21.89 -4.43
N PRO A 189 0.78 22.66 -4.06
CA PRO A 189 2.13 22.37 -4.52
C PRO A 189 2.56 21.00 -3.98
N SER A 190 2.78 20.05 -4.88
CA SER A 190 3.31 18.73 -4.50
C SER A 190 4.83 18.76 -4.59
N PRO A 191 5.57 18.45 -3.49
CA PRO A 191 7.00 18.27 -3.58
C PRO A 191 7.31 17.08 -4.50
N ASP A 192 8.02 17.35 -5.60
CA ASP A 192 8.47 16.31 -6.52
C ASP A 192 9.83 15.79 -6.04
N ALA A 193 9.81 14.63 -5.40
CA ALA A 193 11.01 13.99 -4.85
C ALA A 193 12.09 13.77 -5.91
N LYS A 194 11.71 13.49 -7.17
CA LYS A 194 12.67 13.33 -8.26
C LYS A 194 13.35 14.66 -8.57
N ARG A 195 12.59 15.75 -8.66
CA ARG A 195 13.18 17.09 -8.88
C ARG A 195 14.09 17.49 -7.73
N LEU A 196 13.68 17.22 -6.48
CA LEU A 196 14.51 17.50 -5.31
C LEU A 196 15.82 16.70 -5.37
N PHE A 197 15.75 15.40 -5.71
CA PHE A 197 16.91 14.55 -5.88
C PHE A 197 17.83 15.01 -7.03
N ASP A 198 17.27 15.33 -8.19
CA ASP A 198 18.03 15.80 -9.35
C ASP A 198 18.72 17.14 -9.04
N ALA A 199 18.02 18.03 -8.32
CA ALA A 199 18.56 19.31 -7.89
C ALA A 199 19.70 19.14 -6.88
N THR A 200 19.55 18.28 -5.87
CA THR A 200 20.60 18.03 -4.88
C THR A 200 21.81 17.33 -5.51
N MET A 201 21.60 16.42 -6.47
CA MET A 201 22.69 15.81 -7.24
C MET A 201 23.43 16.84 -8.09
N ALA A 202 22.70 17.69 -8.82
CA ALA A 202 23.32 18.73 -9.64
C ALA A 202 24.14 19.71 -8.79
N GLN A 203 23.62 20.13 -7.63
CA GLN A 203 24.33 20.99 -6.68
C GLN A 203 25.60 20.31 -6.13
N THR A 204 25.51 19.04 -5.77
CA THR A 204 26.65 18.26 -5.27
C THR A 204 27.74 18.15 -6.34
N VAL A 205 27.39 17.81 -7.58
CA VAL A 205 28.34 17.73 -8.71
C VAL A 205 28.97 19.10 -8.99
N ALA A 206 28.18 20.18 -8.97
CA ALA A 206 28.70 21.53 -9.18
C ALA A 206 29.69 21.95 -8.09
N ALA A 207 29.39 21.65 -6.82
CA ALA A 207 30.28 21.92 -5.70
C ALA A 207 31.60 21.12 -5.84
N LEU A 208 31.52 19.83 -6.17
CA LEU A 208 32.70 18.99 -6.38
C LEU A 208 33.55 19.47 -7.56
N ARG A 209 32.95 19.89 -8.68
CA ARG A 209 33.69 20.45 -9.82
C ARG A 209 34.41 21.75 -9.46
N ARG A 210 33.77 22.63 -8.67
CA ARG A 210 34.41 23.86 -8.17
C ARG A 210 35.60 23.53 -7.27
N LEU A 211 35.42 22.59 -6.35
CA LEU A 211 36.47 22.15 -5.43
C LEU A 211 37.64 21.49 -6.18
N LEU A 212 37.35 20.64 -7.17
CA LEU A 212 38.37 20.08 -8.06
C LEU A 212 39.09 21.18 -8.85
N GLY A 213 38.40 22.19 -9.36
CA GLY A 213 39.05 23.32 -10.03
C GLY A 213 39.98 24.14 -9.13
N VAL A 214 39.73 24.15 -7.81
CA VAL A 214 40.61 24.80 -6.82
C VAL A 214 41.81 23.92 -6.46
N ILE A 215 41.61 22.61 -6.33
CA ILE A 215 42.67 21.67 -5.90
C ILE A 215 43.55 21.23 -7.06
N HIS A 216 42.96 20.92 -8.22
CA HIS A 216 43.65 20.56 -9.45
C HIS A 216 43.91 21.82 -10.28
N VAL A 217 44.88 22.62 -9.86
CA VAL A 217 45.51 23.59 -10.76
C VAL A 217 46.42 22.79 -11.69
N ALA A 218 46.15 22.82 -13.00
CA ALA A 218 47.01 22.22 -14.00
C ALA A 218 48.35 23.00 -14.09
N SER A 219 49.23 22.77 -13.13
CA SER A 219 50.60 23.28 -13.15
C SER A 219 51.44 22.40 -14.07
N LEU A 220 51.48 22.74 -15.36
CA LEU A 220 52.49 22.24 -16.32
C LEU A 220 53.87 22.92 -16.13
N GLN A 221 54.24 23.28 -14.90
CA GLN A 221 55.57 23.77 -14.56
C GLN A 221 56.10 23.06 -13.32
N ARG A 222 56.69 21.89 -13.54
CA ARG A 222 57.84 21.37 -12.80
C ARG A 222 58.67 20.50 -13.72
#